data_AF-A0A923R5U2-F1
#
_entry.id   AF-A0A923R5U2-F1
#
_cell.length_a   1.000
_cell.length_b   1.000
_cell.length_c   1.000
_cell.angle_alpha   90.00
_cell.angle_beta   90.00
_cell.angle_gamma   90.00
#
_symmetry.space_group_name_H-M   'P 1'
#
loop_
_entity.id
_entity.type
_entity.pdbx_description
1 polymer ?
#
loop_
_entity_poly.entity_id
_entity_poly.type
_entity_poly.pdbx_seq_one_letter_code
_entity_poly.pdbx_strand_id
1 'polypeptide(L)'
;MNAQTFKLPAFFRVLALVGLLFQTSQLAYSAPTQAFDPNDCDRILSFEAPLGISKASMERKHFSYGLEVEYAIEEANERLLSDYAPALSLLPRAEWNAMTVADKRTYVKSHLSELFPEGPKGPSFLIQVKEEKFFPAALIADETGNIELISPIVFQSYPNFDAYLTEVQNRYGDGYVQASLGVPTAPIFKTSKKIDQFLGLSFFLGELDTFKKLSESYVKHLDIPLFIPGKSFTHPFLGPMNSYRARFYRNVLKETSENRFDKEVLKRISNTDVSYKYTSQVVYRPDILKSEDLFLMEVRQCVKDFDCLRKLLQRQKYFFQRSTAPFEAFGDVAHFDPTADFNMFSNETQAMLKASFPRVLERDVGDEIVAAEIYRNFAYPMNDWNQWVARMGRGFEGSKQVVATAQRNYKLDLERIAHDFQATTIDAKAAGSKTRVALARFAHDSTLTELFEQFVHSRFSDLDPSLL
;
A
#
# COMPACT_ATOMS: atom_id res chain seq x y z
N MET A 1 -9.66 -16.21 -62.57
CA MET A 1 -10.94 -16.94 -62.46
C MET A 1 -11.49 -16.77 -61.05
N ASN A 2 -12.76 -16.38 -60.97
CA ASN A 2 -13.68 -16.36 -59.82
C ASN A 2 -13.14 -16.26 -58.38
N ALA A 3 -13.44 -15.12 -57.74
CA ALA A 3 -13.44 -14.98 -56.29
C ALA A 3 -14.58 -15.79 -55.64
N GLN A 4 -14.37 -16.26 -54.41
CA GLN A 4 -15.44 -16.78 -53.55
C GLN A 4 -15.78 -15.76 -52.46
N THR A 5 -17.04 -15.34 -52.45
CA THR A 5 -17.67 -14.56 -51.38
C THR A 5 -18.08 -15.45 -50.21
N PHE A 6 -17.77 -15.07 -48.98
CA PHE A 6 -18.47 -15.56 -47.79
C PHE A 6 -19.29 -14.43 -47.16
N LYS A 7 -20.52 -14.76 -46.73
CA LYS A 7 -21.55 -13.81 -46.30
C LYS A 7 -21.71 -13.81 -44.77
N LEU A 8 -21.64 -12.63 -44.16
CA LEU A 8 -22.56 -12.20 -43.08
C LEU A 8 -23.88 -11.74 -43.74
N PRO A 9 -25.01 -11.46 -43.04
CA PRO A 9 -25.21 -11.24 -41.58
C PRO A 9 -26.26 -12.27 -41.02
N ALA A 10 -27.02 -12.09 -39.92
CA ALA A 10 -27.38 -10.89 -39.16
C ALA A 10 -27.84 -11.15 -37.71
N PHE A 11 -28.11 -10.02 -37.03
CA PHE A 11 -28.71 -9.84 -35.71
C PHE A 11 -29.94 -8.90 -35.90
N PHE A 12 -30.92 -8.95 -35.00
CA PHE A 12 -32.17 -8.13 -34.93
C PHE A 12 -33.36 -8.40 -35.90
N ARG A 13 -34.57 -8.26 -35.30
CA ARG A 13 -35.99 -8.35 -35.78
C ARG A 13 -36.65 -9.67 -35.32
N VAL A 14 -37.78 -9.70 -34.59
CA VAL A 14 -38.83 -8.71 -34.26
C VAL A 14 -39.29 -8.86 -32.80
N LEU A 15 -39.79 -7.78 -32.19
CA LEU A 15 -40.44 -7.75 -30.88
C LEU A 15 -41.97 -7.53 -31.04
N ALA A 16 -42.76 -8.19 -30.18
CA ALA A 16 -44.13 -7.85 -29.73
C ALA A 16 -45.39 -8.25 -30.54
N LEU A 17 -46.48 -8.48 -29.76
CA LEU A 17 -47.91 -8.70 -30.09
C LEU A 17 -48.25 -10.03 -30.81
N VAL A 18 -49.27 -10.82 -30.46
CA VAL A 18 -50.45 -10.79 -29.53
C VAL A 18 -50.61 -12.23 -28.99
N GLY A 19 -51.12 -12.63 -27.82
CA GLY A 19 -51.98 -12.00 -26.80
C GLY A 19 -53.23 -12.88 -26.57
N LEU A 20 -53.45 -13.32 -25.31
CA LEU A 20 -54.60 -14.08 -24.78
C LEU A 20 -54.92 -15.48 -25.36
N LEU A 21 -54.83 -16.50 -24.49
CA LEU A 21 -56.00 -17.33 -24.12
C LEU A 21 -55.82 -17.82 -22.66
N PHE A 22 -56.94 -18.10 -21.98
CA PHE A 22 -57.08 -18.10 -20.51
C PHE A 22 -57.01 -19.51 -19.85
N GLN A 23 -56.66 -19.53 -18.55
CA GLN A 23 -57.11 -20.41 -17.42
C GLN A 23 -57.37 -21.92 -17.70
N THR A 24 -56.96 -22.90 -16.88
CA THR A 24 -57.01 -23.09 -15.41
C THR A 24 -55.86 -24.05 -14.97
N SER A 25 -55.49 -24.32 -13.72
CA SER A 25 -56.14 -24.27 -12.40
C SER A 25 -55.11 -24.15 -11.25
N GLN A 26 -55.57 -23.80 -10.04
CA GLN A 26 -54.75 -23.53 -8.85
C GLN A 26 -54.19 -24.81 -8.17
N LEU A 27 -53.02 -24.70 -7.49
CA LEU A 27 -52.94 -24.82 -6.01
C LEU A 27 -51.51 -24.58 -5.45
N ALA A 28 -51.40 -23.49 -4.67
CA ALA A 28 -50.46 -23.18 -3.58
C ALA A 28 -49.11 -23.93 -3.40
N TYR A 29 -48.00 -23.20 -3.62
CA TYR A 29 -47.04 -22.90 -2.54
C TYR A 29 -46.24 -21.64 -2.88
N SER A 30 -46.56 -20.51 -2.23
CA SER A 30 -45.92 -19.21 -2.50
C SER A 30 -44.74 -18.97 -1.55
N ALA A 31 -43.54 -19.41 -1.95
CA ALA A 31 -42.30 -18.82 -1.43
C ALA A 31 -42.10 -17.44 -2.09
N PRO A 32 -41.65 -16.40 -1.37
CA PRO A 32 -41.42 -15.08 -1.94
C PRO A 32 -40.20 -15.13 -2.88
N THR A 33 -40.47 -15.21 -4.17
CA THR A 33 -39.49 -14.89 -5.21
C THR A 33 -39.35 -13.36 -5.28
N GLN A 34 -38.49 -12.81 -4.42
CA GLN A 34 -37.97 -11.47 -4.67
C GLN A 34 -37.13 -11.53 -5.94
N ALA A 35 -37.67 -10.96 -7.02
CA ALA A 35 -36.89 -10.63 -8.19
C ALA A 35 -35.75 -9.70 -7.78
N PHE A 36 -34.57 -9.94 -8.36
CA PHE A 36 -33.35 -9.18 -8.10
C PHE A 36 -33.57 -7.71 -8.46
N ASP A 37 -33.56 -6.83 -7.45
CA ASP A 37 -33.66 -5.39 -7.66
C ASP A 37 -32.26 -4.85 -8.01
N PRO A 38 -32.03 -4.24 -9.19
CA PRO A 38 -30.74 -3.66 -9.51
C PRO A 38 -30.32 -2.51 -8.56
N ASN A 39 -31.22 -1.97 -7.73
CA ASN A 39 -30.88 -1.02 -6.67
C ASN A 39 -30.25 -1.70 -5.43
N ASP A 40 -30.27 -3.03 -5.29
CA ASP A 40 -29.65 -3.73 -4.14
C ASP A 40 -28.11 -3.73 -4.24
N CYS A 41 -27.53 -3.36 -5.40
CA CYS A 41 -26.09 -3.12 -5.55
C CYS A 41 -25.59 -1.92 -4.71
N ASP A 42 -26.40 -0.85 -4.58
CA ASP A 42 -26.08 0.28 -3.69
C ASP A 42 -26.08 -0.16 -2.21
N ARG A 43 -26.74 -1.28 -1.90
CA ARG A 43 -26.84 -1.83 -0.55
C ARG A 43 -25.63 -2.66 -0.13
N ILE A 44 -24.93 -3.28 -1.10
CA ILE A 44 -23.66 -3.99 -0.88
C ILE A 44 -22.56 -3.00 -0.44
N LEU A 45 -22.65 -1.73 -0.87
CA LEU A 45 -21.78 -0.64 -0.43
C LEU A 45 -22.37 0.20 0.72
N SER A 46 -23.62 -0.04 1.14
CA SER A 46 -24.24 0.67 2.26
C SER A 46 -23.82 0.09 3.60
N PHE A 47 -22.64 0.47 4.08
CA PHE A 47 -22.23 0.22 5.46
C PHE A 47 -23.18 0.99 6.41
N GLU A 48 -24.02 0.30 7.18
CA GLU A 48 -24.62 0.91 8.37
C GLU A 48 -23.49 1.19 9.37
N ALA A 49 -23.29 2.46 9.72
CA ALA A 49 -22.23 2.85 10.65
C ALA A 49 -22.39 2.08 11.98
N PRO A 50 -21.38 1.28 12.41
CA PRO A 50 -21.51 0.51 13.63
C PRO A 50 -21.68 1.45 14.83
N LEU A 51 -22.66 1.13 15.70
CA LEU A 51 -23.07 1.87 16.91
C LEU A 51 -23.95 3.14 16.71
N GLY A 52 -25.06 3.04 15.96
CA GLY A 52 -26.19 3.99 16.10
C GLY A 52 -25.88 5.44 15.71
N ILE A 53 -24.81 5.65 14.94
CA ILE A 53 -24.38 6.96 14.47
C ILE A 53 -25.27 7.37 13.30
N SER A 54 -26.03 8.46 13.46
CA SER A 54 -26.91 8.96 12.40
C SER A 54 -26.11 9.53 11.23
N LYS A 55 -26.65 9.46 10.01
CA LYS A 55 -26.08 10.13 8.81
C LYS A 55 -25.81 11.63 9.02
N ALA A 56 -26.47 12.28 9.97
CA ALA A 56 -26.26 13.68 10.32
C ALA A 56 -24.92 13.96 11.03
N SER A 57 -24.19 12.95 11.51
CA SER A 57 -22.82 13.14 12.05
C SER A 57 -21.73 13.18 10.97
N MET A 58 -22.09 13.18 9.68
CA MET A 58 -21.12 13.24 8.57
C MET A 58 -20.50 14.63 8.33
N GLU A 59 -20.72 15.60 9.22
CA GLU A 59 -19.76 16.70 9.43
C GLU A 59 -18.47 16.15 10.09
N ARG A 60 -17.67 15.37 9.34
CA ARG A 60 -16.49 14.63 9.83
C ARG A 60 -15.33 15.56 10.22
N LYS A 61 -15.45 16.23 11.36
CA LYS A 61 -14.40 17.07 12.00
C LYS A 61 -13.36 16.23 12.79
N HIS A 62 -13.31 14.91 12.57
CA HIS A 62 -12.59 13.95 13.40
C HIS A 62 -11.86 12.90 12.54
N PHE A 63 -10.92 12.18 13.15
CA PHE A 63 -10.24 11.05 12.52
C PHE A 63 -11.24 9.93 12.16
N SER A 64 -11.14 9.40 10.94
CA SER A 64 -11.89 8.23 10.50
C SER A 64 -10.93 7.11 10.07
N TYR A 65 -11.30 5.85 10.29
CA TYR A 65 -10.47 4.68 9.99
C TYR A 65 -11.22 3.70 9.08
N GLY A 66 -10.47 3.01 8.21
CA GLY A 66 -10.90 1.86 7.41
C GLY A 66 -9.84 0.75 7.46
N LEU A 67 -10.22 -0.49 7.17
CA LEU A 67 -9.35 -1.67 7.24
C LEU A 67 -9.41 -2.46 5.95
N GLU A 68 -8.26 -2.95 5.50
CA GLU A 68 -8.14 -3.96 4.44
C GLU A 68 -7.31 -5.10 5.03
N VAL A 69 -7.84 -6.32 5.00
CA VAL A 69 -7.09 -7.53 5.39
C VAL A 69 -7.21 -8.56 4.28
N GLU A 70 -6.08 -8.80 3.63
CA GLU A 70 -5.93 -9.76 2.54
C GLU A 70 -5.42 -11.10 3.10
N TYR A 71 -6.05 -12.19 2.67
CA TYR A 71 -5.67 -13.56 3.01
C TYR A 71 -5.37 -14.33 1.73
N ALA A 72 -4.17 -14.89 1.62
CA ALA A 72 -3.92 -15.92 0.61
C ALA A 72 -4.90 -17.07 0.84
N ILE A 73 -5.54 -17.55 -0.23
CA ILE A 73 -6.62 -18.54 -0.12
C ILE A 73 -6.12 -19.89 0.45
N GLU A 74 -4.83 -20.20 0.32
CA GLU A 74 -4.13 -21.30 0.98
C GLU A 74 -4.06 -21.16 2.51
N GLU A 75 -4.12 -19.94 3.01
CA GLU A 75 -3.96 -19.59 4.42
C GLU A 75 -5.31 -19.31 5.10
N ALA A 76 -6.31 -18.89 4.32
CA ALA A 76 -7.71 -18.67 4.74
C ALA A 76 -8.19 -19.79 5.69
N ASN A 77 -8.44 -19.43 6.96
CA ASN A 77 -8.70 -20.42 8.01
C ASN A 77 -10.11 -21.03 7.90
N GLU A 78 -10.39 -22.08 8.69
CA GLU A 78 -11.70 -22.73 8.73
C GLU A 78 -12.83 -21.75 9.06
N ARG A 79 -12.55 -20.78 9.93
CA ARG A 79 -13.54 -19.82 10.43
C ARG A 79 -13.96 -18.84 9.35
N LEU A 80 -13.01 -18.26 8.61
CA LEU A 80 -13.27 -17.39 7.46
C LEU A 80 -14.11 -18.12 6.40
N LEU A 81 -13.75 -19.36 6.08
CA LEU A 81 -14.48 -20.22 5.14
C LEU A 81 -15.74 -20.91 5.74
N SER A 82 -16.16 -20.48 6.94
CA SER A 82 -17.42 -20.91 7.58
C SER A 82 -18.32 -19.75 7.95
N ASP A 83 -17.76 -18.54 8.13
CA ASP A 83 -18.46 -17.27 8.23
C ASP A 83 -18.77 -16.67 6.85
N TYR A 84 -18.05 -17.06 5.79
CA TYR A 84 -18.34 -16.76 4.38
C TYR A 84 -18.42 -18.03 3.53
N ALA A 85 -19.28 -18.01 2.51
CA ALA A 85 -19.38 -19.08 1.51
C ALA A 85 -20.01 -18.59 0.20
N PRO A 86 -19.92 -19.36 -0.91
CA PRO A 86 -20.58 -19.00 -2.16
C PRO A 86 -22.08 -18.72 -1.98
N ALA A 87 -22.59 -17.77 -2.75
CA ALA A 87 -24.02 -17.46 -2.83
C ALA A 87 -24.81 -18.73 -3.16
N LEU A 88 -26.05 -18.82 -2.65
CA LEU A 88 -26.89 -20.02 -2.79
C LEU A 88 -27.22 -20.38 -4.25
N SER A 89 -27.07 -19.43 -5.17
CA SER A 89 -27.18 -19.61 -6.63
C SER A 89 -25.99 -20.35 -7.25
N LEU A 90 -24.82 -20.37 -6.58
CA LEU A 90 -23.61 -21.05 -7.04
C LEU A 90 -23.40 -22.38 -6.31
N LEU A 91 -23.58 -22.43 -4.99
CA LEU A 91 -23.40 -23.65 -4.20
C LEU A 91 -24.40 -23.74 -3.03
N PRO A 92 -25.12 -24.86 -2.86
CA PRO A 92 -25.98 -25.09 -1.69
C PRO A 92 -25.20 -25.06 -0.37
N ARG A 93 -25.75 -24.40 0.65
CA ARG A 93 -25.08 -24.23 1.95
C ARG A 93 -24.76 -25.56 2.66
N ALA A 94 -25.61 -26.57 2.49
CA ALA A 94 -25.38 -27.90 3.05
C ALA A 94 -24.17 -28.60 2.42
N GLU A 95 -23.92 -28.37 1.13
CA GLU A 95 -22.78 -28.93 0.41
C GLU A 95 -21.48 -28.23 0.84
N TRP A 96 -21.46 -26.90 0.87
CA TRP A 96 -20.33 -26.14 1.40
C TRP A 96 -19.98 -26.53 2.85
N ASN A 97 -20.99 -26.71 3.71
CA ASN A 97 -20.77 -27.07 5.11
C ASN A 97 -20.28 -28.52 5.30
N ALA A 98 -20.43 -29.39 4.28
CA ALA A 98 -19.90 -30.76 4.29
C ALA A 98 -18.46 -30.85 3.74
N MET A 99 -17.98 -29.83 3.01
CA MET A 99 -16.62 -29.76 2.50
C MET A 99 -15.58 -29.55 3.61
N THR A 100 -14.43 -30.20 3.50
CA THR A 100 -13.28 -29.87 4.36
C THR A 100 -12.72 -28.49 4.02
N VAL A 101 -11.91 -27.92 4.91
CA VAL A 101 -11.22 -26.64 4.64
C VAL A 101 -10.38 -26.71 3.36
N ALA A 102 -9.73 -27.84 3.09
CA ALA A 102 -8.93 -28.03 1.87
C ALA A 102 -9.81 -28.03 0.60
N ASP A 103 -10.98 -28.68 0.66
CA ASP A 103 -11.94 -28.70 -0.46
C ASP A 103 -12.53 -27.32 -0.69
N LYS A 104 -12.91 -26.59 0.37
CA LYS A 104 -13.39 -25.20 0.30
C LYS A 104 -12.38 -24.28 -0.37
N ARG A 105 -11.10 -24.34 0.04
CA ARG A 105 -10.00 -23.56 -0.59
C ARG A 105 -9.83 -23.92 -2.06
N THR A 106 -9.91 -25.21 -2.39
CA THR A 106 -9.82 -25.71 -3.77
C THR A 106 -10.98 -25.21 -4.62
N TYR A 107 -12.20 -25.23 -4.09
CA TYR A 107 -13.40 -24.71 -4.74
C TYR A 107 -13.28 -23.21 -5.04
N VAL A 108 -12.88 -22.38 -4.08
CA VAL A 108 -12.73 -20.92 -4.30
C VAL A 108 -11.70 -20.67 -5.41
N LYS A 109 -10.55 -21.34 -5.38
CA LYS A 109 -9.53 -21.24 -6.42
C LYS A 109 -10.04 -21.63 -7.82
N SER A 110 -10.79 -22.72 -7.94
CA SER A 110 -11.26 -23.19 -9.25
C SER A 110 -12.44 -22.40 -9.81
N HIS A 111 -13.17 -21.64 -8.98
CA HIS A 111 -14.34 -20.85 -9.37
C HIS A 111 -14.14 -19.33 -9.17
N LEU A 112 -12.90 -18.82 -9.14
CA LEU A 112 -12.62 -17.39 -8.92
C LEU A 112 -13.41 -16.47 -9.87
N SER A 113 -13.51 -16.81 -11.16
CA SER A 113 -14.25 -16.01 -12.15
C SER A 113 -15.78 -16.06 -11.98
N GLU A 114 -16.32 -17.04 -11.25
CA GLU A 114 -17.75 -17.12 -10.93
C GLU A 114 -18.06 -16.43 -9.61
N LEU A 115 -17.13 -16.53 -8.64
CA LEU A 115 -17.23 -15.87 -7.34
C LEU A 115 -16.96 -14.37 -7.41
N PHE A 116 -16.15 -13.93 -8.36
CA PHE A 116 -15.68 -12.54 -8.53
C PHE A 116 -15.63 -12.11 -10.01
N PRO A 117 -16.76 -12.07 -10.74
CA PRO A 117 -16.78 -11.94 -12.20
C PRO A 117 -16.23 -10.62 -12.76
N GLU A 118 -16.20 -9.54 -11.97
CA GLU A 118 -15.53 -8.27 -12.33
C GLU A 118 -14.37 -7.94 -11.36
N GLY A 119 -13.84 -8.97 -10.67
CA GLY A 119 -12.75 -8.86 -9.71
C GLY A 119 -13.05 -7.88 -8.57
N PRO A 120 -12.08 -7.05 -8.13
CA PRO A 120 -12.23 -6.17 -6.98
C PRO A 120 -13.18 -4.97 -7.21
N LYS A 121 -13.79 -4.86 -8.40
CA LYS A 121 -14.74 -3.78 -8.75
C LYS A 121 -16.17 -4.27 -8.95
N GLY A 122 -16.39 -5.60 -8.92
CA GLY A 122 -17.67 -6.22 -9.21
C GLY A 122 -18.45 -6.65 -7.97
N PRO A 123 -19.66 -7.22 -8.18
CA PRO A 123 -20.34 -7.98 -7.15
C PRO A 123 -19.51 -9.21 -6.77
N SER A 124 -19.38 -9.46 -5.46
CA SER A 124 -18.83 -10.71 -4.95
C SER A 124 -19.93 -11.67 -4.56
N PHE A 125 -19.72 -12.95 -4.86
CA PHE A 125 -20.58 -14.05 -4.45
C PHE A 125 -19.99 -14.86 -3.29
N LEU A 126 -18.84 -14.49 -2.73
CA LEU A 126 -18.33 -15.07 -1.47
C LEU A 126 -18.92 -14.30 -0.28
N ILE A 127 -20.18 -14.59 0.03
CA ILE A 127 -21.05 -13.82 0.94
C ILE A 127 -21.05 -14.38 2.37
N GLN A 128 -21.32 -13.49 3.33
CA GLN A 128 -21.44 -13.83 4.74
C GLN A 128 -22.61 -14.82 4.98
N VAL A 129 -22.38 -15.87 5.76
CA VAL A 129 -23.39 -16.95 6.02
C VAL A 129 -24.49 -16.48 6.96
N LYS A 130 -24.11 -15.65 7.93
CA LYS A 130 -24.98 -15.10 8.97
C LYS A 130 -24.66 -13.62 9.05
N GLU A 131 -25.68 -12.77 8.90
CA GLU A 131 -25.51 -11.32 8.99
C GLU A 131 -24.94 -10.93 10.36
N GLU A 132 -23.68 -10.50 10.36
CA GLU A 132 -23.01 -9.87 11.49
C GLU A 132 -22.58 -8.47 11.04
N LYS A 133 -23.39 -7.46 11.42
CA LYS A 133 -23.25 -6.03 11.06
C LYS A 133 -21.87 -5.39 11.30
N PHE A 134 -20.97 -6.11 11.96
CA PHE A 134 -19.60 -5.68 12.22
C PHE A 134 -18.68 -5.90 11.02
N PHE A 135 -18.93 -6.95 10.23
CA PHE A 135 -18.10 -7.39 9.11
C PHE A 135 -18.76 -7.06 7.75
N PRO A 136 -17.98 -7.01 6.65
CA PRO A 136 -18.56 -6.82 5.32
C PRO A 136 -19.49 -7.97 4.92
N ALA A 137 -20.53 -7.67 4.14
CA ALA A 137 -21.51 -8.67 3.68
C ALA A 137 -20.93 -9.68 2.67
N ALA A 138 -19.81 -9.34 2.02
CA ALA A 138 -19.05 -10.20 1.13
C ALA A 138 -17.55 -9.88 1.23
N LEU A 139 -16.70 -10.88 0.99
CA LEU A 139 -15.27 -10.68 0.73
C LEU A 139 -15.07 -10.29 -0.74
N ILE A 140 -14.00 -9.60 -1.12
CA ILE A 140 -13.62 -9.47 -2.53
C ILE A 140 -12.40 -10.34 -2.84
N ALA A 141 -11.98 -10.38 -4.11
CA ALA A 141 -10.70 -10.98 -4.50
C ALA A 141 -9.84 -9.98 -5.27
N ASP A 142 -8.54 -10.04 -5.01
CA ASP A 142 -7.53 -9.26 -5.72
C ASP A 142 -7.22 -9.89 -7.10
N GLU A 143 -6.27 -9.29 -7.84
CA GLU A 143 -5.83 -9.81 -9.15
C GLU A 143 -5.03 -11.13 -9.06
N THR A 144 -4.58 -11.53 -7.86
CA THR A 144 -3.84 -12.79 -7.61
C THR A 144 -4.70 -13.93 -7.04
N GLY A 145 -5.96 -13.66 -6.67
CA GLY A 145 -6.90 -14.64 -6.13
C GLY A 145 -6.86 -14.78 -4.60
N ASN A 146 -6.20 -13.85 -3.91
CA ASN A 146 -6.30 -13.68 -2.46
C ASN A 146 -7.67 -13.09 -2.13
N ILE A 147 -8.22 -13.46 -0.97
CA ILE A 147 -9.52 -12.97 -0.51
C ILE A 147 -9.35 -11.82 0.48
N GLU A 148 -10.05 -10.72 0.23
CA GLU A 148 -9.91 -9.47 0.97
C GLU A 148 -11.17 -9.19 1.81
N LEU A 149 -10.94 -8.92 3.09
CA LEU A 149 -11.91 -8.32 4.01
C LEU A 149 -11.68 -6.82 4.02
N ILE A 150 -12.56 -6.06 3.36
CA ILE A 150 -12.52 -4.61 3.34
C ILE A 150 -13.62 -4.02 4.22
N SER A 151 -13.21 -3.22 5.20
CA SER A 151 -14.08 -2.27 5.89
C SER A 151 -13.78 -0.86 5.37
N PRO A 152 -14.76 -0.18 4.72
CA PRO A 152 -14.58 1.18 4.25
C PRO A 152 -14.35 2.16 5.41
N ILE A 153 -14.09 3.43 5.10
CA ILE A 153 -13.75 4.45 6.10
C ILE A 153 -15.02 4.88 6.87
N VAL A 154 -15.32 4.11 7.92
CA VAL A 154 -16.55 4.21 8.72
C VAL A 154 -16.30 4.42 10.20
N PHE A 155 -15.20 3.88 10.75
CA PHE A 155 -14.93 3.97 12.18
C PHE A 155 -14.53 5.39 12.57
N GLN A 156 -15.33 6.04 13.42
CA GLN A 156 -15.12 7.43 13.85
C GLN A 156 -14.23 7.56 15.12
N SER A 157 -13.64 6.46 15.60
CA SER A 157 -12.74 6.47 16.76
C SER A 157 -11.69 5.35 16.67
N TYR A 158 -10.50 5.61 17.19
CA TYR A 158 -9.44 4.60 17.26
C TYR A 158 -9.84 3.39 18.14
N PRO A 159 -10.47 3.53 19.33
CA PRO A 159 -10.87 2.37 20.13
C PRO A 159 -11.87 1.44 19.41
N ASN A 160 -12.80 1.98 18.63
CA ASN A 160 -13.74 1.16 17.86
C ASN A 160 -13.03 0.41 16.72
N PHE A 161 -12.10 1.09 16.04
CA PHE A 161 -11.26 0.48 15.01
C PHE A 161 -10.33 -0.60 15.59
N ASP A 162 -9.71 -0.36 16.74
CA ASP A 162 -8.80 -1.29 17.40
C ASP A 162 -9.53 -2.53 17.95
N ALA A 163 -10.76 -2.36 18.45
CA ALA A 163 -11.64 -3.48 18.78
C ALA A 163 -12.02 -4.31 17.54
N TYR A 164 -12.34 -3.66 16.41
CA TYR A 164 -12.61 -4.35 15.14
C TYR A 164 -11.38 -5.12 14.63
N LEU A 165 -10.22 -4.46 14.62
CA LEU A 165 -8.94 -5.03 14.23
C LEU A 165 -8.57 -6.25 15.10
N THR A 166 -8.82 -6.18 16.40
CA THR A 166 -8.58 -7.27 17.35
C THR A 166 -9.53 -8.45 17.13
N GLU A 167 -10.82 -8.19 16.86
CA GLU A 167 -11.78 -9.25 16.54
C GLU A 167 -11.44 -9.94 15.20
N VAL A 168 -11.08 -9.19 14.16
CA VAL A 168 -10.57 -9.74 12.89
C VAL A 168 -9.35 -10.65 13.13
N GLN A 169 -8.37 -10.18 13.92
CA GLN A 169 -7.17 -10.95 14.25
C GLN A 169 -7.51 -12.26 14.99
N ASN A 170 -8.34 -12.18 16.03
CA ASN A 170 -8.72 -13.34 16.85
C ASN A 170 -9.55 -14.37 16.08
N ARG A 171 -10.39 -13.93 15.14
CA ARG A 171 -11.35 -14.79 14.43
C ARG A 171 -10.78 -15.40 13.15
N TYR A 172 -10.05 -14.63 12.36
CA TYR A 172 -9.55 -15.04 11.04
C TYR A 172 -8.03 -15.26 10.99
N GLY A 173 -7.29 -14.82 12.02
CA GLY A 173 -5.84 -14.96 12.11
C GLY A 173 -5.08 -13.91 11.31
N ASP A 174 -3.77 -14.13 11.17
CA ASP A 174 -2.86 -13.14 10.61
C ASP A 174 -2.96 -13.04 9.07
N GLY A 175 -3.59 -11.97 8.59
CA GLY A 175 -3.61 -11.57 7.19
C GLY A 175 -2.60 -10.46 6.86
N TYR A 176 -2.51 -10.11 5.58
CA TYR A 176 -1.78 -8.94 5.10
C TYR A 176 -2.65 -7.71 5.41
N VAL A 177 -2.27 -6.91 6.41
CA VAL A 177 -3.08 -5.81 6.92
C VAL A 177 -2.65 -4.45 6.37
N GLN A 178 -3.63 -3.64 5.97
CA GLN A 178 -3.49 -2.24 5.62
C GLN A 178 -4.61 -1.43 6.30
N ALA A 179 -4.33 -0.19 6.66
CA ALA A 179 -5.32 0.66 7.32
C ALA A 179 -5.38 2.06 6.72
N SER A 180 -6.58 2.46 6.33
CA SER A 180 -6.89 3.80 5.88
C SER A 180 -7.11 4.74 7.08
N LEU A 181 -6.49 5.91 7.05
CA LEU A 181 -6.63 6.99 8.05
C LEU A 181 -7.07 8.28 7.35
N GLY A 182 -8.37 8.58 7.44
CA GLY A 182 -8.94 9.85 7.03
C GLY A 182 -8.79 10.90 8.12
N VAL A 183 -8.28 12.08 7.76
CA VAL A 183 -8.19 13.25 8.64
C VAL A 183 -8.83 14.46 7.95
N PRO A 184 -9.41 15.44 8.66
CA PRO A 184 -9.89 16.67 8.01
C PRO A 184 -8.78 17.34 7.18
N THR A 185 -9.13 17.96 6.04
CA THR A 185 -8.15 18.65 5.17
C THR A 185 -7.54 19.90 5.80
N ALA A 186 -8.32 20.64 6.61
CA ALA A 186 -7.94 21.97 7.10
C ALA A 186 -6.61 22.04 7.89
N PRO A 187 -6.24 21.08 8.76
CA PRO A 187 -4.91 21.01 9.38
C PRO A 187 -3.72 21.02 8.40
N ILE A 188 -3.92 20.59 7.15
CA ILE A 188 -2.86 20.37 6.15
C ILE A 188 -2.93 21.43 5.03
N PHE A 189 -4.12 21.65 4.46
CA PHE A 189 -4.30 22.48 3.26
C PHE A 189 -4.68 23.95 3.54
N LYS A 190 -4.86 24.36 4.81
CA LYS A 190 -5.26 25.74 5.15
C LYS A 190 -4.25 26.82 4.73
N THR A 191 -2.95 26.50 4.64
CA THR A 191 -1.91 27.40 4.12
C THR A 191 -0.78 26.61 3.45
N SER A 192 -0.04 27.25 2.54
CA SER A 192 1.19 26.66 1.95
C SER A 192 2.18 26.17 3.02
N LYS A 193 2.41 26.98 4.06
CA LYS A 193 3.25 26.61 5.21
C LYS A 193 2.79 25.33 5.91
N LYS A 194 1.49 24.99 5.90
CA LYS A 194 1.00 23.72 6.45
C LYS A 194 1.26 22.53 5.53
N ILE A 195 1.26 22.75 4.22
CA ILE A 195 1.69 21.75 3.24
C ILE A 195 3.20 21.49 3.40
N ASP A 196 4.03 22.52 3.52
CA ASP A 196 5.48 22.36 3.70
C ASP A 196 5.85 21.67 5.03
N GLN A 197 5.13 21.98 6.13
CA GLN A 197 5.25 21.26 7.41
C GLN A 197 4.87 19.77 7.29
N PHE A 198 3.83 19.44 6.53
CA PHE A 198 3.40 18.07 6.32
C PHE A 198 4.31 17.29 5.35
N LEU A 199 4.81 17.94 4.30
CA LEU A 199 5.86 17.41 3.42
C LEU A 199 7.12 17.07 4.22
N GLY A 200 7.59 18.00 5.05
CA GLY A 200 8.75 17.79 5.89
C GLY A 200 8.58 16.62 6.87
N LEU A 201 7.41 16.48 7.49
CA LEU A 201 7.09 15.30 8.31
C LEU A 201 7.12 14.01 7.47
N SER A 202 6.45 14.01 6.31
CA SER A 202 6.33 12.84 5.43
C SER A 202 7.70 12.34 4.96
N PHE A 203 8.56 13.26 4.53
CA PHE A 203 9.93 12.97 4.10
C PHE A 203 10.80 12.51 5.28
N PHE A 204 10.72 13.18 6.43
CA PHE A 204 11.49 12.81 7.61
C PHE A 204 11.16 11.39 8.12
N LEU A 205 9.88 11.05 8.24
CA LEU A 205 9.45 9.71 8.63
C LEU A 205 9.75 8.66 7.54
N GLY A 206 9.78 9.08 6.26
CA GLY A 206 10.19 8.25 5.13
C GLY A 206 11.63 7.74 5.22
N GLU A 207 12.58 8.65 5.47
CA GLU A 207 13.97 8.24 5.60
C GLU A 207 14.20 7.48 6.93
N LEU A 208 13.56 7.88 8.04
CA LEU A 208 13.62 7.13 9.31
C LEU A 208 13.14 5.68 9.14
N ASP A 209 11.94 5.46 8.58
CA ASP A 209 11.40 4.11 8.32
C ASP A 209 12.36 3.29 7.43
N THR A 210 12.99 3.95 6.45
CA THR A 210 13.93 3.31 5.51
C THR A 210 15.23 2.91 6.20
N PHE A 211 15.83 3.78 7.01
CA PHE A 211 17.06 3.50 7.75
C PHE A 211 16.85 2.46 8.84
N LYS A 212 15.76 2.56 9.60
CA LYS A 212 15.40 1.60 10.66
C LYS A 212 15.28 0.18 10.11
N LYS A 213 14.45 0.01 9.08
CA LYS A 213 14.24 -1.26 8.39
C LYS A 213 15.52 -1.85 7.80
N LEU A 214 16.42 -1.02 7.25
CA LEU A 214 17.71 -1.48 6.74
C LEU A 214 18.68 -1.88 7.86
N SER A 215 18.79 -1.09 8.93
CA SER A 215 19.68 -1.35 10.08
C SER A 215 19.26 -2.63 10.83
N GLU A 216 17.98 -2.77 11.18
CA GLU A 216 17.42 -3.98 11.81
C GLU A 216 17.61 -5.23 10.92
N SER A 217 17.41 -5.07 9.60
CA SER A 217 17.65 -6.15 8.64
C SER A 217 19.13 -6.52 8.52
N TYR A 218 20.06 -5.59 8.75
CA TYR A 218 21.49 -5.88 8.79
C TYR A 218 21.88 -6.64 10.06
N VAL A 219 21.38 -6.22 11.23
CA VAL A 219 21.57 -6.97 12.49
C VAL A 219 21.08 -8.42 12.34
N LYS A 220 19.88 -8.61 11.78
CA LYS A 220 19.34 -9.95 11.48
C LYS A 220 20.18 -10.75 10.47
N HIS A 221 20.89 -10.09 9.56
CA HIS A 221 21.81 -10.75 8.64
C HIS A 221 23.10 -11.23 9.34
N LEU A 222 23.57 -10.53 10.37
CA LEU A 222 24.71 -10.97 11.18
C LEU A 222 24.39 -12.27 11.93
N ASP A 223 23.18 -12.39 12.50
CA ASP A 223 22.71 -13.60 13.17
C ASP A 223 22.34 -14.73 12.19
N ILE A 224 21.78 -14.37 11.03
CA ILE A 224 21.30 -15.31 10.00
C ILE A 224 21.89 -14.92 8.63
N PRO A 225 23.11 -15.38 8.28
CA PRO A 225 23.78 -14.98 7.03
C PRO A 225 23.03 -15.30 5.72
N LEU A 226 22.04 -16.20 5.75
CA LEU A 226 21.16 -16.50 4.63
C LEU A 226 20.03 -15.47 4.43
N PHE A 227 19.73 -14.65 5.44
CA PHE A 227 18.75 -13.58 5.34
C PHE A 227 19.35 -12.40 4.56
N ILE A 228 18.82 -12.10 3.37
CA ILE A 228 19.31 -10.98 2.55
C ILE A 228 18.45 -9.73 2.80
N PRO A 229 19.01 -8.63 3.34
CA PRO A 229 18.27 -7.43 3.73
C PRO A 229 17.79 -6.60 2.51
N GLY A 230 17.05 -5.51 2.73
CA GLY A 230 16.77 -4.51 1.69
C GLY A 230 15.88 -4.96 0.51
N LYS A 231 14.93 -5.88 0.72
CA LYS A 231 14.01 -6.37 -0.34
C LYS A 231 13.17 -5.26 -1.00
N SER A 232 12.86 -4.19 -0.27
CA SER A 232 12.14 -3.02 -0.79
C SER A 232 12.89 -2.28 -1.91
N PHE A 233 14.23 -2.19 -1.81
CA PHE A 233 15.06 -1.53 -2.81
C PHE A 233 15.07 -2.27 -4.15
N THR A 234 14.78 -3.58 -4.16
CA THR A 234 14.63 -4.39 -5.38
C THR A 234 13.25 -4.32 -6.02
N HIS A 235 12.35 -3.47 -5.52
CA HIS A 235 11.00 -3.30 -6.06
C HIS A 235 10.86 -1.95 -6.76
N PRO A 236 10.30 -1.87 -7.98
CA PRO A 236 10.18 -0.61 -8.72
C PRO A 236 9.38 0.44 -7.93
N PHE A 237 8.36 0.00 -7.19
CA PHE A 237 7.47 0.91 -6.45
C PHE A 237 7.82 1.13 -4.98
N LEU A 238 8.59 0.24 -4.33
CA LEU A 238 8.87 0.31 -2.88
C LEU A 238 10.32 0.73 -2.55
N GLY A 239 11.10 1.13 -3.54
CA GLY A 239 12.40 1.78 -3.34
C GLY A 239 12.29 3.13 -2.60
N PRO A 240 13.42 3.69 -2.16
CA PRO A 240 13.48 4.94 -1.38
C PRO A 240 12.91 6.16 -2.12
N MET A 241 12.60 7.22 -1.35
CA MET A 241 12.16 8.49 -1.89
C MET A 241 13.28 9.18 -2.68
N ASN A 242 13.02 9.51 -3.95
CA ASN A 242 14.00 10.11 -4.86
C ASN A 242 13.55 11.49 -5.37
N SER A 243 14.47 12.25 -6.00
CA SER A 243 14.23 13.63 -6.46
C SER A 243 13.04 13.79 -7.41
N TYR A 244 12.67 12.76 -8.18
CA TYR A 244 11.50 12.73 -9.06
C TYR A 244 10.22 12.44 -8.26
N ARG A 245 10.26 11.45 -7.37
CA ARG A 245 9.13 11.07 -6.50
C ARG A 245 8.72 12.19 -5.56
N ALA A 246 9.68 12.84 -4.90
CA ALA A 246 9.43 13.94 -3.98
C ALA A 246 8.81 15.16 -4.69
N ARG A 247 9.25 15.44 -5.92
CA ARG A 247 8.70 16.51 -6.76
C ARG A 247 7.26 16.25 -7.17
N PHE A 248 6.96 15.03 -7.62
CA PHE A 248 5.59 14.64 -7.97
C PHE A 248 4.67 14.67 -6.74
N TYR A 249 5.12 14.12 -5.60
CA TYR A 249 4.34 14.16 -4.35
C TYR A 249 4.02 15.58 -3.89
N ARG A 250 4.99 16.51 -3.96
CA ARG A 250 4.77 17.95 -3.71
C ARG A 250 3.72 18.54 -4.66
N ASN A 251 3.83 18.25 -5.95
CA ASN A 251 2.90 18.77 -6.96
C ASN A 251 1.47 18.27 -6.69
N VAL A 252 1.30 16.96 -6.45
CA VAL A 252 0.00 16.35 -6.12
C VAL A 252 -0.59 16.99 -4.86
N LEU A 253 0.16 17.12 -3.76
CA LEU A 253 -0.33 17.76 -2.54
C LEU A 253 -0.76 19.22 -2.75
N LYS A 254 -0.01 19.96 -3.56
CA LYS A 254 -0.33 21.36 -3.88
C LYS A 254 -1.58 21.45 -4.75
N GLU A 255 -1.66 20.67 -5.83
CA GLU A 255 -2.81 20.62 -6.73
C GLU A 255 -4.08 20.15 -6.01
N THR A 256 -3.98 19.20 -5.06
CA THR A 256 -5.07 18.88 -4.13
C THR A 256 -5.52 20.12 -3.37
N SER A 257 -4.60 20.80 -2.69
CA SER A 257 -4.92 21.91 -1.78
C SER A 257 -5.60 23.09 -2.48
N GLU A 258 -5.36 23.24 -3.78
CA GLU A 258 -5.91 24.28 -4.64
C GLU A 258 -7.16 23.81 -5.42
N ASN A 259 -7.59 22.56 -5.23
CA ASN A 259 -8.68 21.88 -5.96
C ASN A 259 -8.52 21.92 -7.49
N ARG A 260 -7.27 21.74 -7.98
CA ARG A 260 -6.90 21.83 -9.41
C ARG A 260 -6.64 20.46 -10.07
N PHE A 261 -7.21 19.40 -9.50
CA PHE A 261 -6.92 18.01 -9.89
C PHE A 261 -7.16 17.68 -11.37
N ASP A 262 -6.16 17.08 -12.00
CA ASP A 262 -6.35 16.28 -13.21
C ASP A 262 -6.90 14.89 -12.88
N LYS A 263 -7.99 14.50 -13.55
CA LYS A 263 -8.62 13.18 -13.42
C LYS A 263 -7.72 12.05 -13.92
N GLU A 264 -6.90 12.29 -14.93
CA GLU A 264 -5.97 11.28 -15.45
C GLU A 264 -4.79 11.08 -14.48
N VAL A 265 -4.33 12.13 -13.78
CA VAL A 265 -3.35 11.99 -12.67
C VAL A 265 -3.93 11.15 -11.53
N LEU A 266 -5.18 11.38 -11.11
CA LEU A 266 -5.80 10.54 -10.07
C LEU A 266 -5.98 9.08 -10.51
N LYS A 267 -6.34 8.84 -11.77
CA LYS A 267 -6.47 7.49 -12.36
C LYS A 267 -5.11 6.80 -12.48
N ARG A 268 -4.05 7.55 -12.80
CA ARG A 268 -2.66 7.11 -12.80
C ARG A 268 -2.16 6.77 -11.39
N ILE A 269 -2.36 7.63 -10.40
CA ILE A 269 -2.11 7.34 -8.98
C ILE A 269 -2.83 6.06 -8.57
N SER A 270 -4.09 5.87 -8.98
CA SER A 270 -4.85 4.66 -8.65
C SER A 270 -4.24 3.39 -9.26
N ASN A 271 -3.87 3.40 -10.54
CA ASN A 271 -3.52 2.20 -11.31
C ASN A 271 -2.02 1.94 -11.55
N THR A 272 -1.21 2.97 -11.82
CA THR A 272 0.13 2.85 -12.43
C THR A 272 1.25 3.51 -11.65
N ASP A 273 1.00 4.67 -11.05
CA ASP A 273 2.01 5.55 -10.45
C ASP A 273 2.28 5.12 -8.98
N VAL A 274 2.27 3.82 -8.72
CA VAL A 274 2.32 3.26 -7.37
C VAL A 274 3.63 3.61 -6.66
N SER A 275 4.72 3.85 -7.39
CA SER A 275 6.01 4.34 -6.87
C SER A 275 5.93 5.68 -6.13
N TYR A 276 4.94 6.50 -6.46
CA TYR A 276 4.80 7.86 -5.96
C TYR A 276 3.89 7.95 -4.73
N LYS A 277 3.06 6.92 -4.52
CA LYS A 277 2.25 6.72 -3.33
C LYS A 277 3.11 6.58 -2.07
N TYR A 278 4.26 5.90 -2.17
CA TYR A 278 5.11 5.55 -1.02
C TYR A 278 6.08 6.66 -0.63
N THR A 279 5.69 7.47 0.36
CA THR A 279 6.64 8.29 1.13
C THR A 279 7.35 7.49 2.21
N SER A 280 6.68 6.49 2.79
CA SER A 280 7.25 5.61 3.80
C SER A 280 6.49 4.26 3.83
N GLN A 281 6.36 3.64 5.01
CA GLN A 281 5.28 2.70 5.31
C GLN A 281 3.88 3.35 5.22
N VAL A 282 3.78 4.68 5.06
CA VAL A 282 2.52 5.41 4.87
C VAL A 282 2.44 5.99 3.46
N VAL A 283 1.24 5.94 2.89
CA VAL A 283 0.87 6.36 1.55
C VAL A 283 -0.19 7.45 1.60
N TYR A 284 -0.11 8.47 0.75
CA TYR A 284 -1.21 9.41 0.51
C TYR A 284 -2.15 8.89 -0.60
N ARG A 285 -3.47 8.92 -0.37
CA ARG A 285 -4.51 8.36 -1.27
C ARG A 285 -5.53 9.42 -1.74
N PRO A 286 -5.14 10.39 -2.59
CA PRO A 286 -6.09 11.36 -3.18
C PRO A 286 -7.07 10.71 -4.16
N ASP A 287 -6.85 9.44 -4.55
CA ASP A 287 -7.64 8.73 -5.55
C ASP A 287 -8.95 8.13 -5.01
N ILE A 288 -9.06 7.85 -3.71
CA ILE A 288 -10.22 7.17 -3.11
C ILE A 288 -11.38 8.14 -2.79
N LEU A 289 -11.11 9.23 -2.05
CA LEU A 289 -12.15 10.13 -1.53
C LEU A 289 -12.19 11.45 -2.29
N LYS A 290 -12.79 11.45 -3.47
CA LYS A 290 -12.84 12.62 -4.39
C LYS A 290 -13.90 13.68 -4.03
N SER A 291 -14.64 13.51 -2.94
CA SER A 291 -15.86 14.29 -2.65
C SER A 291 -16.10 14.60 -1.16
N GLU A 292 -15.14 14.30 -0.28
CA GLU A 292 -15.23 14.61 1.15
C GLU A 292 -14.07 15.52 1.55
N ASP A 293 -14.25 16.38 2.57
CA ASP A 293 -13.20 17.24 3.15
C ASP A 293 -12.15 16.47 3.97
N LEU A 294 -11.74 15.30 3.45
CA LEU A 294 -10.82 14.36 4.07
C LEU A 294 -9.52 14.22 3.28
N PHE A 295 -8.41 14.42 3.98
CA PHE A 295 -7.11 13.96 3.59
C PHE A 295 -6.96 12.49 3.99
N LEU A 296 -6.78 11.60 3.01
CA LEU A 296 -6.66 10.16 3.26
C LEU A 296 -5.21 9.70 3.16
N MET A 297 -4.73 9.02 4.20
CA MET A 297 -3.54 8.18 4.11
C MET A 297 -3.88 6.70 4.28
N GLU A 298 -2.92 5.86 3.96
CA GLU A 298 -3.01 4.43 4.14
C GLU A 298 -1.68 3.92 4.71
N VAL A 299 -1.74 3.26 5.86
CA VAL A 299 -0.61 2.53 6.44
C VAL A 299 -0.51 1.19 5.72
N ARG A 300 0.63 0.96 5.07
CA ARG A 300 0.98 -0.25 4.32
C ARG A 300 2.26 -0.88 4.92
N GLN A 301 2.61 -2.08 4.45
CA GLN A 301 3.83 -2.84 4.80
C GLN A 301 3.83 -3.62 6.14
N CYS A 302 2.79 -3.55 6.96
CA CYS A 302 2.64 -4.42 8.14
C CYS A 302 2.15 -5.83 7.76
N VAL A 303 3.04 -6.62 7.15
CA VAL A 303 2.73 -7.98 6.68
C VAL A 303 2.53 -8.91 7.87
N LYS A 304 1.30 -9.37 8.10
CA LYS A 304 0.92 -10.28 9.20
C LYS A 304 1.33 -9.77 10.58
N ASP A 305 1.34 -8.44 10.73
CA ASP A 305 1.77 -7.77 11.95
C ASP A 305 0.78 -6.67 12.33
N PHE A 306 -0.20 -7.06 13.14
CA PHE A 306 -1.23 -6.16 13.64
C PHE A 306 -0.69 -5.17 14.69
N ASP A 307 0.48 -5.43 15.31
CA ASP A 307 1.10 -4.52 16.28
C ASP A 307 1.84 -3.38 15.54
N CYS A 308 2.59 -3.69 14.49
CA CYS A 308 3.09 -2.74 13.50
C CYS A 308 1.98 -1.78 13.04
N LEU A 309 0.82 -2.33 12.65
CA LEU A 309 -0.28 -1.52 12.13
C LEU A 309 -0.82 -0.53 13.18
N ARG A 310 -1.03 -1.01 14.41
CA ARG A 310 -1.46 -0.19 15.55
C ARG A 310 -0.45 0.92 15.85
N LYS A 311 0.84 0.59 15.96
CA LYS A 311 1.92 1.55 16.24
C LYS A 311 2.03 2.62 15.16
N LEU A 312 2.04 2.24 13.88
CA LEU A 312 2.12 3.21 12.79
C LEU A 312 0.90 4.12 12.72
N LEU A 313 -0.32 3.61 12.92
CA LEU A 313 -1.53 4.43 13.02
C LEU A 313 -1.48 5.41 14.21
N GLN A 314 -0.99 4.95 15.37
CA GLN A 314 -0.82 5.79 16.55
C GLN A 314 0.24 6.87 16.32
N ARG A 315 1.38 6.55 15.68
CA ARG A 315 2.41 7.54 15.27
C ARG A 315 1.82 8.61 14.36
N GLN A 316 1.06 8.22 13.32
CA GLN A 316 0.42 9.18 12.43
C GLN A 316 -0.55 10.07 13.20
N LYS A 317 -1.50 9.48 13.94
CA LYS A 317 -2.48 10.20 14.76
C LYS A 317 -1.81 11.19 15.71
N TYR A 318 -0.73 10.80 16.39
CA TYR A 318 0.05 11.67 17.28
C TYR A 318 0.52 12.93 16.54
N PHE A 319 1.16 12.78 15.37
CA PHE A 319 1.66 13.93 14.63
C PHE A 319 0.55 14.82 14.05
N PHE A 320 -0.60 14.27 13.65
CA PHE A 320 -1.76 15.08 13.24
C PHE A 320 -2.44 15.83 14.38
N GLN A 321 -2.28 15.37 15.63
CA GLN A 321 -2.76 16.06 16.83
C GLN A 321 -1.77 17.10 17.37
N ARG A 322 -0.59 17.27 16.73
CA ARG A 322 0.51 18.11 17.19
C ARG A 322 0.93 19.15 16.15
N SER A 323 1.78 20.08 16.58
CA SER A 323 2.44 21.00 15.65
C SER A 323 3.57 20.27 14.92
N THR A 324 3.43 20.11 13.61
CA THR A 324 4.46 19.57 12.72
C THR A 324 5.52 20.60 12.31
N ALA A 325 5.48 21.82 12.88
CA ALA A 325 6.45 22.89 12.63
C ALA A 325 7.93 22.50 12.81
N PRO A 326 8.34 21.62 13.75
CA PRO A 326 9.74 21.17 13.83
C PRO A 326 10.25 20.48 12.56
N PHE A 327 9.36 19.94 11.72
CA PHE A 327 9.74 19.25 10.48
C PHE A 327 9.76 20.17 9.24
N GLU A 328 9.35 21.44 9.36
CA GLU A 328 9.21 22.37 8.22
C GLU A 328 10.50 22.48 7.37
N ALA A 329 11.67 22.45 8.02
CA ALA A 329 12.96 22.52 7.34
C ALA A 329 13.29 21.30 6.47
N PHE A 330 12.65 20.15 6.69
CA PHE A 330 12.83 18.97 5.81
C PHE A 330 11.88 19.01 4.61
N GLY A 331 10.93 19.95 4.58
CA GLY A 331 9.98 20.10 3.48
C GLY A 331 10.62 20.52 2.15
N ASP A 332 11.85 21.02 2.14
CA ASP A 332 12.62 21.46 0.96
C ASP A 332 13.96 20.72 0.75
N VAL A 333 14.19 19.64 1.51
CA VAL A 333 15.47 18.92 1.51
C VAL A 333 15.74 18.26 0.16
N ALA A 334 17.01 18.21 -0.22
CA ALA A 334 17.44 17.41 -1.36
C ALA A 334 17.27 15.91 -1.01
N HIS A 335 16.44 15.23 -1.80
CA HIS A 335 16.45 13.77 -1.89
C HIS A 335 17.44 13.34 -2.97
N PHE A 336 17.89 12.09 -2.88
CA PHE A 336 18.87 11.54 -3.81
C PHE A 336 18.38 11.66 -5.27
N ASP A 337 19.30 12.04 -6.15
CA ASP A 337 19.04 12.09 -7.58
C ASP A 337 19.46 10.77 -8.24
N PRO A 338 18.51 9.98 -8.79
CA PRO A 338 18.82 8.66 -9.32
C PRO A 338 19.70 8.69 -10.58
N THR A 339 20.01 9.87 -11.15
CA THR A 339 20.99 10.03 -12.23
C THR A 339 22.32 10.56 -11.71
N ALA A 340 22.31 11.71 -11.02
CA ALA A 340 23.55 12.36 -10.59
C ALA A 340 24.31 11.52 -9.54
N ASP A 341 23.60 10.94 -8.58
CA ASP A 341 24.20 10.16 -7.49
C ASP A 341 24.67 8.78 -7.99
N PHE A 342 23.96 8.18 -8.95
CA PHE A 342 24.40 6.94 -9.61
C PHE A 342 25.68 7.14 -10.41
N ASN A 343 25.86 8.31 -11.03
CA ASN A 343 27.07 8.67 -11.76
C ASN A 343 28.29 8.94 -10.85
N MET A 344 28.13 8.95 -9.52
CA MET A 344 29.27 9.01 -8.58
C MET A 344 30.00 7.67 -8.42
N PHE A 345 29.43 6.57 -8.91
CA PHE A 345 30.05 5.26 -8.96
C PHE A 345 30.91 5.08 -10.21
N SER A 346 31.92 4.20 -10.11
CA SER A 346 32.76 3.81 -11.25
C SER A 346 31.96 3.10 -12.35
N ASN A 347 32.44 3.10 -13.60
CA ASN A 347 31.74 2.47 -14.72
C ASN A 347 31.53 0.96 -14.48
N GLU A 348 32.49 0.30 -13.83
CA GLU A 348 32.47 -1.11 -13.43
C GLU A 348 31.34 -1.37 -12.44
N THR A 349 31.21 -0.49 -11.43
CA THR A 349 30.14 -0.54 -10.43
C THR A 349 28.77 -0.30 -11.07
N GLN A 350 28.66 0.70 -11.94
CA GLN A 350 27.43 0.98 -12.67
C GLN A 350 26.99 -0.20 -13.56
N ALA A 351 27.94 -0.87 -14.23
CA ALA A 351 27.67 -2.04 -15.05
C ALA A 351 27.21 -3.24 -14.20
N MET A 352 27.87 -3.51 -13.07
CA MET A 352 27.48 -4.55 -12.11
C MET A 352 26.06 -4.32 -11.56
N LEU A 353 25.73 -3.08 -11.17
CA LEU A 353 24.40 -2.74 -10.65
C LEU A 353 23.30 -2.94 -11.71
N LYS A 354 23.54 -2.52 -12.97
CA LYS A 354 22.60 -2.73 -14.08
C LYS A 354 22.40 -4.22 -14.40
N ALA A 355 23.45 -5.04 -14.32
CA ALA A 355 23.37 -6.48 -14.55
C ALA A 355 22.69 -7.23 -13.40
N SER A 356 22.94 -6.83 -12.14
CA SER A 356 22.36 -7.47 -10.94
C SER A 356 20.90 -7.08 -10.71
N PHE A 357 20.47 -5.90 -11.18
CA PHE A 357 19.12 -5.36 -10.98
C PHE A 357 18.54 -4.84 -12.31
N PRO A 358 18.19 -5.73 -13.26
CA PRO A 358 17.65 -5.35 -14.55
C PRO A 358 16.32 -4.57 -14.43
N ARG A 359 16.01 -3.75 -15.44
CA ARG A 359 14.74 -3.01 -15.54
C ARG A 359 13.57 -3.99 -15.63
N VAL A 360 12.59 -3.84 -14.74
CA VAL A 360 11.39 -4.70 -14.65
C VAL A 360 10.18 -4.11 -15.40
N LEU A 361 10.16 -2.80 -15.67
CA LEU A 361 9.05 -2.14 -16.36
C LEU A 361 9.29 -2.03 -17.87
N GLU A 362 8.51 -2.77 -18.66
CA GLU A 362 8.54 -2.72 -20.13
C GLU A 362 7.84 -1.49 -20.73
N ARG A 363 7.01 -0.77 -19.94
CA ARG A 363 6.26 0.39 -20.42
C ARG A 363 7.10 1.66 -20.41
N ASP A 364 6.88 2.49 -21.43
CA ASP A 364 7.57 3.76 -21.64
C ASP A 364 6.68 4.91 -21.15
N VAL A 365 7.00 5.46 -19.97
CA VAL A 365 6.22 6.50 -19.26
C VAL A 365 7.07 7.72 -18.86
N GLY A 366 8.14 7.99 -19.62
CA GLY A 366 9.01 9.16 -19.40
C GLY A 366 9.74 9.12 -18.05
N ASP A 367 9.66 10.21 -17.28
CA ASP A 367 10.36 10.35 -15.98
C ASP A 367 10.07 9.23 -14.98
N GLU A 368 8.90 8.57 -15.09
CA GLU A 368 8.55 7.41 -14.24
C GLU A 368 9.48 6.21 -14.42
N ILE A 369 10.02 6.05 -15.63
CA ILE A 369 11.00 5.00 -15.94
C ILE A 369 12.23 5.20 -15.04
N VAL A 370 12.80 6.41 -15.06
CA VAL A 370 13.99 6.77 -14.29
C VAL A 370 13.72 6.64 -12.79
N ALA A 371 12.52 7.01 -12.35
CA ALA A 371 12.10 6.90 -10.96
C ALA A 371 11.84 5.45 -10.49
N ALA A 372 11.71 4.48 -11.41
CA ALA A 372 11.46 3.07 -11.16
C ALA A 372 12.63 2.13 -11.55
N GLU A 373 13.73 2.67 -12.10
CA GLU A 373 14.94 1.91 -12.44
C GLU A 373 15.67 1.42 -11.17
N ILE A 374 15.36 0.17 -10.79
CA ILE A 374 15.78 -0.49 -9.56
C ILE A 374 17.28 -0.35 -9.26
N TYR A 375 18.14 -0.49 -10.28
CA TYR A 375 19.59 -0.38 -10.10
C TYR A 375 20.05 0.99 -9.57
N ARG A 376 19.27 2.06 -9.78
CA ARG A 376 19.54 3.42 -9.29
C ARG A 376 19.15 3.62 -7.82
N ASN A 377 18.27 2.79 -7.25
CA ASN A 377 17.95 2.83 -5.83
C ASN A 377 19.20 2.61 -4.95
N PHE A 378 20.20 1.91 -5.47
CA PHE A 378 21.49 1.67 -4.79
C PHE A 378 22.42 2.89 -4.79
N ALA A 379 22.04 4.00 -5.44
CA ALA A 379 22.68 5.31 -5.30
C ALA A 379 22.21 6.09 -4.06
N TYR A 380 21.11 5.68 -3.40
CA TYR A 380 20.56 6.33 -2.20
C TYR A 380 21.60 6.68 -1.11
N PRO A 381 22.60 5.83 -0.80
CA PRO A 381 23.66 6.20 0.15
C PRO A 381 24.53 7.40 -0.27
N MET A 382 24.61 7.74 -1.56
CA MET A 382 25.42 8.85 -2.07
C MET A 382 24.73 10.23 -1.93
N ASN A 383 23.48 10.27 -1.48
CA ASN A 383 22.76 11.49 -1.13
C ASN A 383 23.57 12.39 -0.17
N ASP A 384 23.36 13.71 -0.23
CA ASP A 384 24.02 14.65 0.68
C ASP A 384 23.35 14.68 2.07
N TRP A 385 23.61 13.64 2.87
CA TRP A 385 23.12 13.53 4.23
C TRP A 385 23.60 14.67 5.16
N ASN A 386 24.62 15.45 4.78
CA ASN A 386 25.00 16.63 5.57
C ASN A 386 23.91 17.69 5.57
N GLN A 387 23.13 17.79 4.49
CA GLN A 387 21.97 18.69 4.40
C GLN A 387 20.81 18.25 5.31
N TRP A 388 20.66 16.95 5.55
CA TRP A 388 19.69 16.40 6.50
C TRP A 388 20.14 16.67 7.94
N VAL A 389 21.39 16.32 8.27
CA VAL A 389 21.98 16.58 9.60
C VAL A 389 22.01 18.08 9.94
N ALA A 390 22.28 18.96 8.97
CA ALA A 390 22.24 20.41 9.18
C ALA A 390 20.84 20.95 9.53
N ARG A 391 19.76 20.33 9.00
CA ARG A 391 18.37 20.71 9.28
C ARG A 391 17.90 20.28 10.67
N MET A 392 18.50 19.23 11.25
CA MET A 392 18.25 18.83 12.65
C MET A 392 18.71 19.89 13.66
N GLY A 393 19.75 20.66 13.29
CA GLY A 393 20.26 21.82 14.02
C GLY A 393 21.44 21.51 14.95
N ARG A 394 21.67 22.42 15.90
CA ARG A 394 22.82 22.33 16.83
C ARG A 394 22.71 21.10 17.74
N GLY A 395 23.81 20.36 17.83
CA GLY A 395 23.94 19.11 18.58
C GLY A 395 24.11 17.87 17.70
N PHE A 396 23.83 17.97 16.40
CA PHE A 396 23.90 16.86 15.45
C PHE A 396 25.14 16.93 14.53
N GLU A 397 25.92 18.02 14.57
CA GLU A 397 27.02 18.27 13.63
C GLU A 397 28.16 17.25 13.71
N GLY A 398 28.40 16.64 14.87
CA GLY A 398 29.44 15.61 15.06
C GLY A 398 29.21 14.36 14.20
N SER A 399 27.96 14.06 13.85
CA SER A 399 27.58 12.87 13.10
C SER A 399 27.97 12.91 11.62
N LYS A 400 28.26 14.10 11.06
CA LYS A 400 28.65 14.26 9.65
C LYS A 400 29.84 13.39 9.27
N GLN A 401 30.82 13.25 10.17
CA GLN A 401 32.00 12.43 9.94
C GLN A 401 31.69 10.92 9.97
N VAL A 402 30.73 10.49 10.80
CA VAL A 402 30.27 9.09 10.86
C VAL A 402 29.60 8.73 9.54
N VAL A 403 28.61 9.52 9.12
CA VAL A 403 27.87 9.33 7.87
C VAL A 403 28.82 9.32 6.67
N ALA A 404 29.71 10.31 6.54
CA ALA A 404 30.68 10.37 5.45
C ALA A 404 31.65 9.17 5.42
N THR A 405 31.94 8.58 6.58
CA THR A 405 32.76 7.35 6.68
C THR A 405 31.96 6.13 6.22
N ALA A 406 30.69 6.01 6.61
CA ALA A 406 29.79 4.96 6.13
C ALA A 406 29.57 5.04 4.61
N GLN A 407 29.40 6.25 4.05
CA GLN A 407 29.29 6.46 2.59
C GLN A 407 30.55 5.98 1.85
N ARG A 408 31.75 6.27 2.37
CA ARG A 408 33.02 5.80 1.79
C ARG A 408 33.12 4.28 1.85
N ASN A 409 32.79 3.68 2.99
CA ASN A 409 32.81 2.22 3.17
C ASN A 409 31.85 1.52 2.21
N TYR A 410 30.63 2.06 2.04
CA TYR A 410 29.66 1.55 1.06
C TYR A 410 30.21 1.57 -0.37
N LYS A 411 30.81 2.70 -0.79
CA LYS A 411 31.42 2.81 -2.12
C LYS A 411 32.55 1.78 -2.32
N LEU A 412 33.44 1.62 -1.34
CA LEU A 412 34.51 0.61 -1.37
C LEU A 412 33.96 -0.83 -1.41
N ASP A 413 32.90 -1.12 -0.65
CA ASP A 413 32.23 -2.43 -0.68
C ASP A 413 31.63 -2.70 -2.07
N LEU A 414 31.01 -1.71 -2.73
CA LEU A 414 30.51 -1.84 -4.11
C LEU A 414 31.61 -2.01 -5.15
N GLU A 415 32.71 -1.26 -5.05
CA GLU A 415 33.86 -1.36 -5.95
C GLU A 415 34.49 -2.76 -5.88
N ARG A 416 34.61 -3.35 -4.68
CA ARG A 416 35.04 -4.75 -4.50
C ARG A 416 34.05 -5.74 -5.12
N ILE A 417 32.74 -5.56 -4.91
CA ILE A 417 31.70 -6.44 -5.51
C ILE A 417 31.74 -6.36 -7.04
N ALA A 418 31.95 -5.17 -7.61
CA ALA A 418 32.08 -4.97 -9.05
C ALA A 418 33.34 -5.66 -9.61
N HIS A 419 34.47 -5.57 -8.91
CA HIS A 419 35.70 -6.31 -9.25
C HIS A 419 35.48 -7.82 -9.22
N ASP A 420 34.89 -8.37 -8.16
CA ASP A 420 34.62 -9.81 -8.04
C ASP A 420 33.66 -10.31 -9.14
N PHE A 421 32.68 -9.48 -9.52
CA PHE A 421 31.74 -9.77 -10.61
C PHE A 421 32.43 -9.75 -11.98
N GLN A 422 33.28 -8.75 -12.26
CA GLN A 422 34.05 -8.67 -13.51
C GLN A 422 35.10 -9.79 -13.63
N ALA A 423 35.70 -10.20 -12.53
CA ALA A 423 36.59 -11.37 -12.45
C ALA A 423 35.83 -12.71 -12.60
N THR A 424 34.50 -12.69 -12.72
CA THR A 424 33.60 -13.86 -12.77
C THR A 424 33.64 -14.76 -11.52
N THR A 425 34.18 -14.25 -10.41
CA THR A 425 34.24 -14.91 -9.10
C THR A 425 32.84 -15.03 -8.46
N ILE A 426 31.93 -14.11 -8.82
CA ILE A 426 30.53 -14.12 -8.40
C ILE A 426 29.60 -13.83 -9.58
N ASP A 427 28.40 -14.41 -9.58
CA ASP A 427 27.36 -14.13 -10.56
C ASP A 427 26.54 -12.87 -10.20
N ALA A 428 25.62 -12.48 -11.09
CA ALA A 428 24.75 -11.30 -10.91
C ALA A 428 23.83 -11.42 -9.68
N LYS A 429 23.44 -12.64 -9.29
CA LYS A 429 22.57 -12.88 -8.12
C LYS A 429 23.36 -12.72 -6.82
N ALA A 430 24.57 -13.26 -6.75
CA ALA A 430 25.49 -13.12 -5.65
C ALA A 430 25.98 -11.67 -5.49
N ALA A 431 26.28 -10.98 -6.60
CA ALA A 431 26.59 -9.55 -6.61
C ALA A 431 25.39 -8.74 -6.06
N GLY A 432 24.18 -8.94 -6.58
CA GLY A 432 22.97 -8.29 -6.07
C GLY A 432 22.70 -8.57 -4.59
N SER A 433 22.92 -9.79 -4.10
CA SER A 433 22.82 -10.13 -2.68
C SER A 433 23.86 -9.39 -1.83
N LYS A 434 25.13 -9.35 -2.25
CA LYS A 434 26.20 -8.62 -1.55
C LYS A 434 25.95 -7.11 -1.53
N THR A 435 25.49 -6.53 -2.64
CA THR A 435 25.11 -5.11 -2.73
C THR A 435 24.00 -4.74 -1.74
N ARG A 436 22.98 -5.60 -1.60
CA ARG A 436 21.91 -5.39 -0.62
C ARG A 436 22.41 -5.47 0.83
N VAL A 437 23.35 -6.36 1.14
CA VAL A 437 24.02 -6.41 2.45
C VAL A 437 24.84 -5.14 2.70
N ALA A 438 25.62 -4.66 1.72
CA ALA A 438 26.38 -3.42 1.82
C ALA A 438 25.47 -2.19 2.06
N LEU A 439 24.31 -2.13 1.40
CA LEU A 439 23.30 -1.08 1.61
C LEU A 439 22.73 -1.11 3.03
N ALA A 440 22.41 -2.29 3.54
CA ALA A 440 21.88 -2.44 4.89
C ALA A 440 22.94 -2.11 5.96
N ARG A 441 24.19 -2.51 5.71
CA ARG A 441 25.35 -2.10 6.50
C ARG A 441 25.54 -0.58 6.50
N PHE A 442 25.40 0.10 5.36
CA PHE A 442 25.48 1.56 5.31
C PHE A 442 24.47 2.22 6.27
N ALA A 443 23.21 1.77 6.25
CA ALA A 443 22.19 2.29 7.15
C ALA A 443 22.61 2.15 8.63
N HIS A 444 23.12 0.98 9.01
CA HIS A 444 23.62 0.69 10.35
C HIS A 444 24.87 1.53 10.71
N ASP A 445 25.95 1.41 9.93
CA ASP A 445 27.24 2.08 10.17
C ASP A 445 27.13 3.62 10.11
N SER A 446 26.10 4.18 9.48
CA SER A 446 25.85 5.63 9.39
C SER A 446 25.25 6.26 10.64
N THR A 447 24.70 5.44 11.55
CA THR A 447 23.91 5.83 12.73
C THR A 447 22.76 6.80 12.43
N LEU A 448 22.21 6.79 11.21
CA LEU A 448 21.17 7.75 10.81
C LEU A 448 19.84 7.47 11.53
N THR A 449 19.47 6.20 11.75
CA THR A 449 18.26 5.85 12.52
C THR A 449 18.25 6.55 13.88
N GLU A 450 19.33 6.41 14.64
CA GLU A 450 19.48 6.95 15.99
C GLU A 450 19.42 8.48 16.00
N LEU A 451 19.93 9.14 14.95
CA LEU A 451 19.90 10.60 14.82
C LEU A 451 18.50 11.13 14.50
N PHE A 452 17.75 10.42 13.64
CA PHE A 452 16.35 10.75 13.38
C PHE A 452 15.49 10.53 14.63
N GLU A 453 15.68 9.42 15.37
CA GLU A 453 14.99 9.15 16.64
C GLU A 453 15.34 10.19 17.72
N GLN A 454 16.63 10.52 17.90
CA GLN A 454 17.08 11.59 18.81
C GLN A 454 16.48 12.95 18.45
N PHE A 455 16.40 13.29 17.16
CA PHE A 455 15.75 14.52 16.73
C PHE A 455 14.28 14.53 17.15
N VAL A 456 13.52 13.46 16.90
CA VAL A 456 12.12 13.39 17.33
C VAL A 456 12.01 13.53 18.85
N HIS A 457 12.74 12.75 19.64
CA HIS A 457 12.70 12.84 21.11
C HIS A 457 13.07 14.23 21.65
N SER A 458 13.99 14.95 20.99
CA SER A 458 14.36 16.33 21.37
C SER A 458 13.24 17.36 21.15
N ARG A 459 12.24 17.04 20.32
CA ARG A 459 11.10 17.92 19.97
C ARG A 459 9.76 17.42 20.53
N PHE A 460 9.68 16.13 20.84
CA PHE A 460 8.49 15.37 21.17
C PHE A 460 8.80 14.42 22.34
N SER A 461 9.20 14.97 23.49
CA SER A 461 9.64 14.20 24.66
C SER A 461 8.55 13.36 25.33
N ASP A 462 7.30 13.52 24.91
CA ASP A 462 6.13 12.75 25.36
C ASP A 462 5.63 11.74 24.31
N LEU A 463 6.32 11.61 23.17
CA LEU A 463 6.09 10.52 22.23
C LEU A 463 6.65 9.22 22.83
N ASP A 464 5.83 8.18 22.88
CA ASP A 464 6.28 6.83 23.21
C ASP A 464 7.34 6.36 22.20
N PRO A 465 8.57 6.03 22.65
CA PRO A 465 9.65 5.58 21.76
C PRO A 465 9.31 4.35 20.91
N SER A 466 8.38 3.50 21.36
CA SER A 466 7.96 2.30 20.62
C SER A 466 7.08 2.59 19.40
N LEU A 467 6.71 3.86 19.18
CA LEU A 467 5.99 4.31 18.00
C LEU A 467 6.92 4.73 16.85
N LEU A 468 8.20 4.99 17.12
CA LEU A 468 9.23 5.27 16.12
C LEU A 468 9.82 3.97 15.56
#